data_AF-A0A368EYU1-F1
#
_entry.id   AF-A0A368EYU1-F1
#
_cell.length_a   1.000
_cell.length_b   1.000
_cell.length_c   1.000
_cell.angle_alpha   90.00
_cell.angle_beta   90.00
_cell.angle_gamma   90.00
#
_symmetry.space_group_name_H-M   'P 1'
#
loop_
_entity.id
_entity.type
_entity.pdbx_description
1 polymer ?
#
loop_
_entity_poly.entity_id
_entity_poly.type
_entity_poly.pdbx_seq_one_letter_code
_entity_poly.pdbx_strand_id
1 'polypeptide(L)'
;MVMVHIDCHQNAIRRSGGGRNVDEWSKASLHNAGAKCNVLTPIASGTASEADWAAAVNRYQTDLEVAAAVPPLCRAIVFVDICELIDKFVYFRSFSEASQGGGRESNAQYLAVLHLLALSLPADDLPTRNARHRVISFIMTELTVESWREQRLDVLRAALSDSATEGRDSTWESLRPVCLTWAFVDLYFNDVIPIDSDDRLEWLQTHLLETLRKTSAFVKKFDEEVATLGSVEAFANKMGLCCYCYT
;
A
#
# COMPACT_ATOMS: atom_id res chain seq x y z
N MET A 1 0.86 -7.71 -10.71
CA MET A 1 1.91 -8.27 -9.81
C MET A 1 2.08 -9.75 -10.13
N VAL A 2 3.28 -10.32 -10.01
CA VAL A 2 3.52 -11.77 -10.18
C VAL A 2 3.84 -12.37 -8.82
N MET A 3 3.12 -13.44 -8.45
CA MET A 3 3.41 -14.22 -7.24
C MET A 3 3.92 -15.59 -7.64
N VAL A 4 4.98 -16.05 -6.98
CA VAL A 4 5.60 -17.35 -7.23
C VAL A 4 5.91 -18.01 -5.90
N HIS A 5 5.62 -19.31 -5.78
CA HIS A 5 6.03 -20.08 -4.61
C HIS A 5 7.56 -20.12 -4.54
N ILE A 6 8.14 -19.91 -3.35
CA ILE A 6 9.59 -19.78 -3.19
C ILE A 6 10.35 -21.02 -3.69
N ASP A 7 9.83 -22.23 -3.45
CA ASP A 7 10.46 -23.46 -3.96
C ASP A 7 10.37 -23.58 -5.48
N CYS A 8 9.28 -23.11 -6.09
CA CYS A 8 9.14 -23.09 -7.54
C CYS A 8 10.14 -22.12 -8.16
N HIS A 9 10.31 -20.95 -7.55
CA HIS A 9 11.31 -19.95 -7.94
C HIS A 9 12.73 -20.49 -7.81
N GLN A 10 13.08 -21.08 -6.67
CA GLN A 10 14.38 -21.72 -6.46
C GLN A 10 14.63 -22.87 -7.45
N ASN A 11 13.61 -23.71 -7.69
CA ASN A 11 13.70 -24.79 -8.67
C ASN A 11 13.92 -24.26 -10.09
N ALA A 12 13.26 -23.17 -10.47
CA ALA A 12 13.47 -22.51 -11.76
C ALA A 12 14.92 -21.99 -11.88
N ILE A 13 15.43 -21.33 -10.85
CA ILE A 13 16.83 -20.85 -10.81
C ILE A 13 17.82 -22.01 -11.00
N ARG A 14 17.61 -23.12 -10.26
CA ARG A 14 18.43 -24.34 -10.34
C ARG A 14 18.36 -24.99 -11.72
N ARG A 15 17.16 -25.15 -12.29
CA ARG A 15 16.94 -25.83 -13.59
C ARG A 15 17.44 -25.02 -14.79
N SER A 16 17.45 -23.69 -14.70
CA SER A 16 18.07 -22.84 -15.72
C SER A 16 19.60 -22.87 -15.70
N GLY A 17 20.22 -23.72 -14.86
CA GLY A 17 21.66 -23.95 -14.77
C GLY A 17 22.24 -24.77 -15.92
N GLY A 18 22.23 -24.23 -17.14
CA GLY A 18 23.13 -24.66 -18.21
C GLY A 18 24.57 -24.22 -17.92
N GLY A 19 25.30 -24.96 -17.08
CA GLY A 19 26.77 -24.93 -16.99
C GLY A 19 27.46 -23.69 -16.41
N ARG A 20 26.77 -22.60 -16.04
CA ARG A 20 27.37 -21.46 -15.33
C ARG A 20 26.55 -21.05 -14.11
N ASN A 21 27.24 -20.83 -12.98
CA ASN A 21 26.70 -20.16 -11.79
C ASN A 21 26.43 -18.69 -12.13
N VAL A 22 25.32 -18.43 -12.80
CA VAL A 22 24.77 -17.08 -12.96
C VAL A 22 23.90 -16.82 -11.75
N ASP A 23 24.20 -15.75 -11.01
CA ASP A 23 23.46 -15.35 -9.83
C ASP A 23 21.98 -15.06 -10.16
N GLU A 24 21.13 -15.22 -9.15
CA GLU A 24 19.68 -15.07 -9.26
C GLU A 24 19.26 -13.71 -9.85
N TRP A 25 20.00 -12.65 -9.50
CA TRP A 25 19.74 -11.30 -9.98
C TRP A 25 20.05 -11.15 -11.46
N SER A 26 21.20 -11.66 -11.91
CA SER A 26 21.54 -11.67 -13.35
C SER A 26 20.48 -12.39 -14.20
N LYS A 27 19.86 -13.46 -13.69
CA LYS A 27 18.76 -14.15 -14.38
C LYS A 27 17.45 -13.36 -14.34
N ALA A 28 17.10 -12.80 -13.18
CA ALA A 28 15.91 -11.97 -13.04
C ALA A 28 15.98 -10.72 -13.92
N SER A 29 17.16 -10.09 -14.03
CA SER A 29 17.42 -8.94 -14.90
C SER A 29 17.26 -9.26 -16.39
N LEU A 30 17.51 -10.49 -16.84
CA LEU A 30 17.25 -10.88 -18.24
C LEU A 30 15.75 -10.92 -18.56
N HIS A 31 14.92 -11.31 -17.59
CA HIS A 31 13.46 -11.35 -17.73
C HIS A 31 12.79 -10.00 -17.41
N ASN A 32 13.42 -9.18 -16.56
CA ASN A 32 12.95 -7.87 -16.12
C ASN A 32 13.91 -6.76 -16.60
N ALA A 33 14.40 -6.83 -17.84
CA ALA A 33 15.47 -5.96 -18.36
C ALA A 33 15.21 -4.44 -18.29
N GLY A 34 13.98 -4.03 -17.96
CA GLY A 34 13.61 -2.64 -17.68
C GLY A 34 13.64 -2.23 -16.21
N ALA A 35 13.57 -3.15 -15.23
CA ALA A 35 13.43 -2.80 -13.81
C ALA A 35 14.80 -2.70 -13.10
N LYS A 36 15.01 -1.62 -12.33
CA LYS A 36 16.26 -1.37 -11.58
C LYS A 36 16.38 -2.19 -10.30
N CYS A 37 15.26 -2.63 -9.74
CA CYS A 37 15.23 -3.41 -8.51
C CYS A 37 14.30 -4.61 -8.68
N ASN A 38 14.81 -5.79 -8.39
CA ASN A 38 14.02 -6.97 -8.13
C ASN A 38 14.23 -7.27 -6.65
N VAL A 39 13.17 -7.54 -5.90
CA VAL A 39 13.24 -8.00 -4.51
C VAL A 39 12.11 -8.99 -4.28
N LEU A 40 12.35 -10.04 -3.50
CA LEU A 40 11.33 -11.02 -3.11
C LEU A 40 10.75 -10.65 -1.75
N THR A 41 9.59 -9.99 -1.75
CA THR A 41 8.86 -9.68 -0.52
C THR A 41 8.18 -10.94 0.02
N PRO A 42 8.44 -11.32 1.29
CA PRO A 42 7.84 -12.52 1.87
C PRO A 42 6.37 -12.27 2.20
N ILE A 43 5.55 -13.30 2.02
CA ILE A 43 4.10 -13.28 2.32
C ILE A 43 3.87 -14.20 3.51
N ALA A 44 3.39 -13.66 4.63
CA ALA A 44 3.07 -14.42 5.82
C ALA A 44 1.72 -15.13 5.64
N SER A 45 1.68 -16.26 4.94
CA SER A 45 0.43 -17.01 4.68
C SER A 45 -0.15 -17.76 5.89
N GLY A 46 0.51 -17.71 7.05
CA GLY A 46 0.10 -18.43 8.27
C GLY A 46 0.46 -19.93 8.30
N THR A 47 0.95 -20.50 7.20
CA THR A 47 1.27 -21.94 7.10
C THR A 47 2.75 -22.28 7.28
N ALA A 48 3.63 -21.28 7.27
CA ALA A 48 5.07 -21.45 7.41
C ALA A 48 5.48 -21.61 8.88
N SER A 49 6.57 -22.33 9.15
CA SER A 49 7.16 -22.36 10.50
C SER A 49 7.78 -21.00 10.84
N GLU A 50 7.93 -20.70 12.14
CA GLU A 50 8.60 -19.47 12.59
C GLU A 50 10.04 -19.37 12.04
N ALA A 51 10.74 -20.50 11.93
CA ALA A 51 12.10 -20.55 11.39
C ALA A 51 12.13 -20.20 9.90
N ASP A 52 11.18 -20.72 9.11
CA ASP A 52 11.08 -20.40 7.68
C ASP A 52 10.70 -18.93 7.46
N TRP A 53 9.79 -18.41 8.29
CA TRP A 53 9.43 -16.99 8.27
C TRP A 53 10.62 -16.10 8.57
N ALA A 54 11.35 -16.37 9.65
CA ALA A 54 12.54 -15.61 10.03
C ALA A 54 13.61 -15.65 8.93
N ALA A 55 13.83 -16.81 8.30
CA ALA A 55 14.75 -16.96 7.19
C ALA A 55 14.32 -16.12 5.97
N ALA A 56 13.02 -16.10 5.64
CA ALA A 56 12.49 -15.31 4.54
C ALA A 56 12.60 -13.80 4.78
N VAL A 57 12.31 -13.34 6.00
CA VAL A 57 12.46 -11.93 6.41
C VAL A 57 13.93 -11.49 6.38
N ASN A 58 14.85 -12.30 6.90
CA ASN A 58 16.29 -12.00 6.87
C ASN A 58 16.83 -11.91 5.44
N ARG A 59 16.33 -12.78 4.55
CA ARG A 59 16.66 -12.71 3.12
C ARG A 59 16.15 -11.41 2.51
N TYR A 60 14.90 -11.05 2.76
CA TYR A 60 14.32 -9.80 2.25
C TYR A 60 15.10 -8.58 2.71
N GLN A 61 15.49 -8.52 3.99
CA GLN A 61 16.37 -7.48 4.52
C GLN A 61 17.69 -7.39 3.75
N THR A 62 18.36 -8.53 3.54
CA THR A 62 19.62 -8.59 2.79
C THR A 62 19.44 -8.08 1.36
N ASP A 63 18.36 -8.48 0.69
CA ASP A 63 18.06 -8.05 -0.68
C ASP A 63 17.83 -6.53 -0.76
N LEU A 64 17.15 -5.94 0.25
CA LEU A 64 16.95 -4.49 0.33
C LEU A 64 18.26 -3.73 0.55
N GLU A 65 19.13 -4.21 1.44
CA GLU A 65 20.45 -3.61 1.72
C GLU A 65 21.38 -3.63 0.51
N VAL A 66 21.30 -4.67 -0.32
CA VAL A 66 22.04 -4.75 -1.59
C VAL A 66 21.49 -3.74 -2.61
N ALA A 67 20.17 -3.53 -2.64
CA ALA A 67 19.54 -2.62 -3.59
C ALA A 67 19.73 -1.14 -3.23
N ALA A 68 19.73 -0.79 -1.94
CA ALA A 68 19.89 0.58 -1.46
C ALA A 68 20.34 0.64 -0.01
N ALA A 69 20.92 1.77 0.39
CA ALA A 69 21.19 2.07 1.80
C ALA A 69 19.87 2.39 2.52
N VAL A 70 19.18 1.34 3.01
CA VAL A 70 17.91 1.43 3.74
C VAL A 70 18.10 1.18 5.24
N PRO A 71 17.21 1.69 6.10
CA PRO A 71 17.15 1.27 7.50
C PRO A 71 16.84 -0.22 7.64
N PRO A 72 17.11 -0.82 8.82
CA PRO A 72 16.62 -2.16 9.13
C PRO A 72 15.11 -2.29 8.93
N LEU A 73 14.67 -3.37 8.30
CA LEU A 73 13.26 -3.68 8.15
C LEU A 73 12.62 -3.82 9.52
N CYS A 74 11.60 -3.00 9.75
CA CYS A 74 10.74 -3.08 10.91
C CYS A 74 9.33 -2.63 10.50
N ARG A 75 8.34 -2.90 11.36
CA ARG A 75 6.93 -2.63 11.07
C ARG A 75 6.72 -1.15 10.73
N ALA A 76 7.34 -0.26 11.49
CA ALA A 76 7.33 1.18 11.28
C ALA A 76 7.75 1.62 9.87
N ILE A 77 8.83 1.05 9.33
CA ILE A 77 9.32 1.39 7.98
C ILE A 77 8.31 0.94 6.92
N VAL A 78 7.74 -0.26 7.07
CA VAL A 78 6.73 -0.77 6.14
C VAL A 78 5.47 0.12 6.15
N PHE A 79 5.07 0.64 7.30
CA PHE A 79 3.96 1.59 7.39
C PHE A 79 4.25 2.93 6.69
N VAL A 80 5.49 3.42 6.77
CA VAL A 80 5.91 4.60 6.00
C VAL A 80 5.83 4.30 4.50
N ASP A 81 6.29 3.13 4.07
CA ASP A 81 6.21 2.72 2.66
C ASP A 81 4.76 2.63 2.14
N ILE A 82 3.83 2.12 2.97
CA ILE A 82 2.39 2.13 2.66
C ILE A 82 1.89 3.56 2.44
N CYS A 83 2.23 4.48 3.34
CA CYS A 83 1.80 5.87 3.24
C CYS A 83 2.38 6.56 1.99
N GLU A 84 3.66 6.35 1.69
CA GLU A 84 4.31 6.87 0.49
C GLU A 84 3.73 6.29 -0.81
N LEU A 85 3.32 5.01 -0.79
CA LEU A 85 2.67 4.37 -1.93
C LEU A 85 1.28 4.95 -2.17
N ILE A 86 0.48 5.14 -1.12
CA ILE A 86 -0.82 5.83 -1.19
C ILE A 86 -0.63 7.26 -1.71
N ASP A 87 0.40 7.97 -1.25
CA ASP A 87 0.71 9.30 -1.75
C ASP A 87 1.05 9.28 -3.24
N LYS A 88 1.98 8.44 -3.68
CA LYS A 88 2.28 8.32 -5.12
C LYS A 88 1.04 8.00 -5.94
N PHE A 89 0.15 7.15 -5.41
CA PHE A 89 -1.12 6.84 -6.04
C PHE A 89 -2.01 8.07 -6.15
N VAL A 90 -2.35 8.72 -5.04
CA VAL A 90 -3.30 9.85 -5.01
C VAL A 90 -2.79 11.05 -5.80
N TYR A 91 -1.47 11.32 -5.75
CA TYR A 91 -0.85 12.44 -6.43
C TYR A 91 -0.47 12.16 -7.89
N PHE A 92 -0.85 11.00 -8.45
CA PHE A 92 -0.55 10.60 -9.84
C PHE A 92 0.95 10.68 -10.17
N ARG A 93 1.82 10.43 -9.18
CA ARG A 93 3.26 10.37 -9.39
C ARG A 93 3.61 9.06 -10.08
N SER A 94 4.65 9.10 -10.90
CA SER A 94 5.11 7.90 -11.60
C SER A 94 5.66 6.88 -10.60
N PHE A 95 5.16 5.65 -10.66
CA PHE A 95 5.71 4.53 -9.90
C PHE A 95 7.01 4.00 -10.51
N SER A 96 7.22 4.21 -11.81
CA SER A 96 8.38 3.72 -12.56
C SER A 96 9.55 4.69 -12.60
N GLU A 97 9.40 5.93 -12.12
CA GLU A 97 10.47 6.94 -12.16
C GLU A 97 11.73 6.46 -11.42
N ALA A 98 11.56 5.83 -10.25
CA ALA A 98 12.65 5.29 -9.46
C ALA A 98 12.97 3.82 -9.82
N SER A 99 11.95 2.97 -9.96
CA SER A 99 12.11 1.51 -10.12
C SER A 99 12.31 1.06 -11.58
N GLN A 100 12.00 1.91 -12.55
CA GLN A 100 11.87 1.59 -13.98
C GLN A 100 10.94 0.40 -14.29
N GLY A 101 9.99 0.11 -13.39
CA GLY A 101 9.04 -0.99 -13.56
C GLY A 101 7.84 -0.89 -12.63
N GLY A 102 6.78 -1.62 -12.97
CA GLY A 102 5.53 -1.61 -12.22
C GLY A 102 4.62 -0.43 -12.58
N GLY A 103 3.36 -0.75 -12.85
CA GLY A 103 2.30 0.21 -13.10
C GLY A 103 1.55 0.59 -11.83
N ARG A 104 0.67 1.58 -11.96
CA ARG A 104 -0.22 2.07 -10.90
C ARG A 104 -1.02 0.95 -10.24
N GLU A 105 -1.66 0.10 -11.04
CA GLU A 105 -2.44 -1.05 -10.55
C GLU A 105 -1.59 -2.03 -9.76
N SER A 106 -0.43 -2.44 -10.29
CA SER A 106 0.44 -3.42 -9.60
C SER A 106 1.03 -2.87 -8.31
N ASN A 107 1.29 -1.56 -8.22
CA ASN A 107 1.75 -0.93 -6.99
C ASN A 107 0.61 -0.83 -5.98
N ALA A 108 -0.61 -0.45 -6.40
CA ALA A 108 -1.76 -0.48 -5.50
C ALA A 108 -2.01 -1.89 -4.96
N GLN A 109 -1.92 -2.94 -5.78
CA GLN A 109 -1.99 -4.33 -5.32
C GLN A 109 -0.93 -4.66 -4.27
N TYR A 110 0.28 -4.11 -4.41
CA TYR A 110 1.36 -4.33 -3.47
C TYR A 110 1.07 -3.77 -2.06
N LEU A 111 0.12 -2.84 -1.91
CA LEU A 111 -0.34 -2.38 -0.59
C LEU A 111 -0.85 -3.53 0.28
N ALA A 112 -1.57 -4.50 -0.28
CA ALA A 112 -2.06 -5.65 0.48
C ALA A 112 -0.90 -6.51 1.02
N VAL A 113 0.17 -6.64 0.22
CA VAL A 113 1.38 -7.37 0.61
C VAL A 113 2.13 -6.64 1.70
N LEU A 114 2.33 -5.32 1.56
CA LEU A 114 2.97 -4.49 2.59
C LEU A 114 2.15 -4.48 3.89
N HIS A 115 0.82 -4.41 3.79
CA HIS A 115 -0.05 -4.41 4.96
C HIS A 115 0.07 -5.72 5.74
N LEU A 116 0.00 -6.86 5.05
CA LEU A 116 0.21 -8.17 5.68
C LEU A 116 1.62 -8.31 6.26
N LEU A 117 2.65 -7.86 5.53
CA LEU A 117 4.03 -7.88 6.02
C LEU A 117 4.18 -7.08 7.32
N ALA A 118 3.64 -5.86 7.36
CA ALA A 118 3.77 -4.99 8.52
C ALA A 118 3.17 -5.60 9.80
N LEU A 119 1.98 -6.20 9.70
CA LEU A 119 1.33 -6.86 10.85
C LEU A 119 2.04 -8.16 11.27
N SER A 120 2.76 -8.79 10.35
CA SER A 120 3.52 -10.02 10.61
C SER A 120 4.90 -9.75 11.22
N LEU A 121 5.35 -8.49 11.23
CA LEU A 121 6.55 -8.04 11.93
C LEU A 121 6.23 -7.65 13.38
N PRO A 122 7.19 -7.70 14.31
CA PRO A 122 6.99 -7.26 15.69
C PRO A 122 6.46 -5.81 15.78
N ALA A 123 5.65 -5.54 16.78
CA ALA A 123 5.15 -4.18 17.04
C ALA A 123 6.28 -3.23 17.42
N ASP A 124 6.24 -2.02 16.87
CA ASP A 124 7.18 -0.93 17.15
C ASP A 124 6.45 0.43 17.07
N ASP A 125 7.13 1.48 17.52
CA ASP A 125 6.62 2.85 17.43
C ASP A 125 6.83 3.41 16.02
N LEU A 126 5.80 4.05 15.47
CA LEU A 126 5.88 4.75 14.18
C LEU A 126 6.83 5.96 14.26
N PRO A 127 7.96 5.98 13.51
CA PRO A 127 8.97 7.03 13.60
C PRO A 127 8.58 8.31 12.84
N THR A 128 7.42 8.35 12.18
CA THR A 128 7.09 9.43 11.26
C THR A 128 6.62 10.71 11.98
N ARG A 129 7.32 11.81 11.71
CA ARG A 129 6.93 13.16 12.14
C ARG A 129 5.81 13.74 11.28
N ASN A 130 5.51 13.14 10.12
CA ASN A 130 4.44 13.57 9.24
C ASN A 130 3.07 13.21 9.84
N ALA A 131 2.30 14.22 10.25
CA ALA A 131 1.00 14.05 10.90
C ALA A 131 0.01 13.26 10.04
N ARG A 132 0.00 13.52 8.73
CA ARG A 132 -0.86 12.83 7.77
C ARG A 132 -0.51 11.35 7.65
N HIS A 133 0.77 11.01 7.63
CA HIS A 133 1.20 9.60 7.63
C HIS A 133 0.87 8.90 8.94
N ARG A 134 0.95 9.57 10.09
CA ARG A 134 0.49 8.99 11.36
C ARG A 134 -0.99 8.64 11.31
N VAL A 135 -1.82 9.56 10.82
CA VAL A 135 -3.28 9.34 10.70
C VAL A 135 -3.58 8.21 9.72
N ILE A 136 -2.99 8.23 8.52
CA ILE A 136 -3.20 7.17 7.52
C ILE A 136 -2.73 5.82 8.06
N SER A 137 -1.55 5.74 8.67
CA SER A 137 -1.05 4.50 9.25
C SER A 137 -2.00 3.98 10.31
N PHE A 138 -2.39 4.81 11.28
CA PHE A 138 -3.34 4.42 12.31
C PHE A 138 -4.66 3.91 11.73
N ILE A 139 -5.21 4.63 10.75
CA ILE A 139 -6.45 4.21 10.09
C ILE A 139 -6.26 2.84 9.45
N MET A 140 -5.23 2.68 8.62
CA MET A 140 -4.96 1.44 7.88
C MET A 140 -4.73 0.23 8.79
N THR A 141 -4.16 0.44 9.99
CA THR A 141 -3.63 -0.66 10.83
C THR A 141 -4.47 -0.97 12.06
N GLU A 142 -5.21 0.00 12.58
CA GLU A 142 -5.93 -0.16 13.86
C GLU A 142 -7.45 -0.20 13.70
N LEU A 143 -8.02 0.46 12.69
CA LEU A 143 -9.48 0.63 12.62
C LEU A 143 -10.20 -0.51 11.91
N THR A 144 -11.28 -1.02 12.50
CA THR A 144 -12.25 -1.84 11.75
C THR A 144 -13.01 -1.00 10.73
N VAL A 145 -13.67 -1.65 9.78
CA VAL A 145 -14.51 -0.98 8.78
C VAL A 145 -15.71 -0.29 9.45
N GLU A 146 -16.26 -0.84 10.53
CA GLU A 146 -17.31 -0.23 11.34
C GLU A 146 -16.80 1.05 12.00
N SER A 147 -15.65 0.99 12.69
CA SER A 147 -15.06 2.15 13.35
C SER A 147 -14.72 3.25 12.35
N TRP A 148 -14.19 2.88 11.17
CA TRP A 148 -13.98 3.84 10.08
C TRP A 148 -15.28 4.51 9.65
N ARG A 149 -16.37 3.75 9.41
CA ARG A 149 -17.66 4.30 8.98
C ARG A 149 -18.25 5.29 9.97
N GLU A 150 -18.07 5.06 11.27
CA GLU A 150 -18.55 5.94 12.32
C GLU A 150 -17.84 7.31 12.32
N GLN A 151 -16.53 7.35 12.05
CA GLN A 151 -15.73 8.56 12.18
C GLN A 151 -15.24 9.17 10.86
N ARG A 152 -15.49 8.52 9.71
CA ARG A 152 -14.95 8.96 8.40
C ARG A 152 -15.26 10.42 8.08
N LEU A 153 -16.43 10.92 8.46
CA LEU A 153 -16.82 12.31 8.21
C LEU A 153 -16.03 13.29 9.08
N ASP A 154 -15.76 12.93 10.33
CA ASP A 154 -14.99 13.78 11.24
C ASP A 154 -13.52 13.81 10.83
N VAL A 155 -12.97 12.69 10.33
CA VAL A 155 -11.64 12.64 9.73
C VAL A 155 -11.54 13.56 8.51
N LEU A 156 -12.55 13.56 7.62
CA LEU A 156 -12.58 14.47 6.47
C LEU A 156 -12.60 15.93 6.92
N ARG A 157 -13.50 16.28 7.85
CA ARG A 157 -13.63 17.64 8.38
C ARG A 157 -12.34 18.14 9.02
N ALA A 158 -11.69 17.30 9.83
CA ALA A 158 -10.41 17.64 10.44
C ALA A 158 -9.34 17.92 9.36
N ALA A 159 -9.23 17.06 8.35
CA ALA A 159 -8.25 17.25 7.28
C ALA A 159 -8.50 18.50 6.41
N LEU A 160 -9.77 18.84 6.18
CA LEU A 160 -10.17 20.09 5.50
C LEU A 160 -9.88 21.32 6.36
N SER A 161 -10.18 21.24 7.66
CA SER A 161 -9.89 22.31 8.63
C SER A 161 -8.39 22.59 8.73
N ASP A 162 -7.55 21.56 8.81
CA ASP A 162 -6.10 21.70 8.83
C ASP A 162 -5.61 22.45 7.58
N SER A 163 -6.15 22.10 6.40
CA SER A 163 -5.82 22.79 5.14
C SER A 163 -6.17 24.28 5.18
N ALA A 164 -7.29 24.65 5.80
CA ALA A 164 -7.68 26.04 5.99
C ALA A 164 -6.77 26.78 6.99
N THR A 165 -6.36 26.12 8.08
CA THR A 165 -5.44 26.71 9.07
C THR A 165 -4.02 26.94 8.51
N GLU A 166 -3.60 26.14 7.53
CA GLU A 166 -2.36 26.35 6.78
C GLU A 166 -2.43 27.51 5.77
N GLY A 167 -3.56 28.24 5.72
CA GLY A 167 -3.76 29.39 4.83
C GLY A 167 -4.01 29.01 3.37
N ARG A 168 -4.37 27.75 3.09
CA ARG A 168 -4.75 27.34 1.75
C ARG A 168 -6.17 27.81 1.45
N ASP A 169 -6.44 28.16 0.20
CA ASP A 169 -7.78 28.56 -0.21
C ASP A 169 -8.74 27.35 -0.22
N SER A 170 -10.05 27.63 -0.26
CA SER A 170 -11.10 26.62 -0.31
C SER A 170 -11.42 26.18 -1.74
N THR A 171 -10.50 26.38 -2.70
CA THR A 171 -10.70 25.96 -4.09
C THR A 171 -10.61 24.44 -4.21
N TRP A 172 -11.18 23.89 -5.28
CA TRP A 172 -11.04 22.48 -5.56
C TRP A 172 -9.57 22.08 -5.73
N GLU A 173 -8.77 22.90 -6.39
CA GLU A 173 -7.35 22.64 -6.66
C GLU A 173 -6.56 22.48 -5.36
N SER A 174 -6.85 23.31 -4.36
CA SER A 174 -6.23 23.26 -3.03
C SER A 174 -6.68 22.04 -2.21
N LEU A 175 -7.98 21.73 -2.23
CA LEU A 175 -8.58 20.67 -1.41
C LEU A 175 -8.47 19.27 -2.05
N ARG A 176 -8.33 19.19 -3.38
CA ARG A 176 -8.34 17.95 -4.16
C ARG A 176 -7.39 16.89 -3.60
N PRO A 177 -6.13 17.17 -3.25
CA PRO A 177 -5.25 16.13 -2.70
C PRO A 177 -5.80 15.50 -1.42
N VAL A 178 -6.33 16.31 -0.49
CA VAL A 178 -6.90 15.83 0.76
C VAL A 178 -8.18 15.02 0.50
N CYS A 179 -9.06 15.53 -0.36
CA CYS A 179 -10.28 14.82 -0.76
C CYS A 179 -9.97 13.45 -1.40
N LEU A 180 -8.98 13.39 -2.29
CA LEU A 180 -8.59 12.15 -2.95
C LEU A 180 -7.90 11.17 -2.00
N THR A 181 -7.09 11.63 -1.05
CA THR A 181 -6.53 10.77 0.00
C THR A 181 -7.64 10.19 0.86
N TRP A 182 -8.59 11.03 1.30
CA TRP A 182 -9.74 10.55 2.07
C TRP A 182 -10.58 9.55 1.30
N ALA A 183 -10.91 9.83 0.02
CA ALA A 183 -11.71 8.92 -0.80
C ALA A 183 -10.97 7.62 -1.10
N PHE A 184 -9.63 7.65 -1.23
CA PHE A 184 -8.83 6.44 -1.36
C PHE A 184 -9.04 5.55 -0.14
N VAL A 185 -8.85 6.11 1.06
CA VAL A 185 -9.02 5.38 2.33
C VAL A 185 -10.44 4.87 2.47
N ASP A 186 -11.45 5.73 2.25
CA ASP A 186 -12.85 5.37 2.40
C ASP A 186 -13.27 4.21 1.50
N LEU A 187 -12.96 4.30 0.21
CA LEU A 187 -13.30 3.26 -0.76
C LEU A 187 -12.47 1.99 -0.53
N TYR A 188 -11.19 2.11 -0.17
CA TYR A 188 -10.35 0.94 0.10
C TYR A 188 -10.87 0.16 1.32
N PHE A 189 -11.26 0.84 2.40
CA PHE A 189 -11.87 0.21 3.58
C PHE A 189 -13.19 -0.47 3.27
N ASN A 190 -14.09 0.21 2.56
CA ASN A 190 -15.43 -0.30 2.31
C ASN A 190 -15.46 -1.40 1.24
N ASP A 191 -14.66 -1.25 0.18
CA ASP A 191 -14.77 -2.10 -1.01
C ASP A 191 -13.66 -3.17 -1.09
N VAL A 192 -12.48 -2.92 -0.48
CA VAL A 192 -11.28 -3.77 -0.66
C VAL A 192 -10.91 -4.55 0.59
N ILE A 193 -10.84 -3.89 1.75
CA ILE A 193 -10.47 -4.49 3.05
C ILE A 193 -11.53 -4.21 4.15
N PRO A 194 -12.76 -4.72 4.02
CA PRO A 194 -13.79 -4.55 5.04
C PRO A 194 -13.52 -5.46 6.26
N ILE A 195 -12.47 -5.13 7.01
CA ILE A 195 -12.03 -5.87 8.20
C ILE A 195 -12.96 -5.48 9.35
N ASP A 196 -13.79 -6.42 9.78
CA ASP A 196 -14.80 -6.27 10.84
C ASP A 196 -14.38 -6.90 12.18
N SER A 197 -13.20 -7.52 12.21
CA SER A 197 -12.62 -8.19 13.38
C SER A 197 -11.39 -7.47 13.92
N ASP A 198 -11.09 -7.72 15.20
CA ASP A 198 -9.84 -7.30 15.82
C ASP A 198 -8.63 -8.15 15.35
N ASP A 199 -8.87 -9.37 14.86
CA ASP A 199 -7.81 -10.23 14.28
C ASP A 199 -7.56 -9.88 12.80
N ARG A 200 -6.95 -8.71 12.61
CA ARG A 200 -6.60 -8.18 11.29
C ARG A 200 -5.61 -9.08 10.54
N LEU A 201 -4.67 -9.69 11.27
CA LEU A 201 -3.64 -10.52 10.67
C LEU A 201 -4.28 -11.76 10.03
N GLU A 202 -5.13 -12.48 10.77
CA GLU A 202 -5.85 -13.64 10.25
C GLU A 202 -6.76 -13.26 9.07
N TRP A 203 -7.45 -12.10 9.17
CA TRP A 203 -8.32 -11.62 8.09
C TRP A 203 -7.52 -11.39 6.80
N LEU A 204 -6.39 -10.67 6.87
CA LEU A 204 -5.55 -10.39 5.70
C LEU A 204 -4.94 -11.67 5.10
N GLN A 205 -4.55 -12.63 5.95
CA GLN A 205 -4.04 -13.93 5.50
C GLN A 205 -5.09 -14.69 4.68
N THR A 206 -6.32 -14.75 5.18
CA THR A 206 -7.42 -15.50 4.58
C THR A 206 -7.93 -14.84 3.29
N HIS A 207 -7.87 -13.51 3.21
CA HIS A 207 -8.46 -12.74 2.10
C HIS A 207 -7.44 -12.18 1.10
N LEU A 208 -6.13 -12.41 1.25
CA LEU A 208 -5.09 -11.78 0.43
C LEU A 208 -5.37 -11.82 -1.08
N LEU A 209 -5.72 -12.97 -1.64
CA LEU A 209 -6.00 -13.10 -3.07
C LEU A 209 -7.22 -12.29 -3.52
N GLU A 210 -8.24 -12.23 -2.66
CA GLU A 210 -9.44 -11.44 -2.90
C GLU A 210 -9.12 -9.93 -2.81
N THR A 211 -8.36 -9.52 -1.80
CA THR A 211 -7.87 -8.14 -1.64
C THR A 211 -7.10 -7.68 -2.88
N LEU A 212 -6.19 -8.50 -3.42
CA LEU A 212 -5.44 -8.18 -4.65
C LEU A 212 -6.35 -8.01 -5.88
N ARG A 213 -7.40 -8.83 -6.01
CA ARG A 213 -8.37 -8.73 -7.10
C ARG A 213 -9.27 -7.49 -6.94
N LYS A 214 -9.82 -7.28 -5.74
CA LYS A 214 -10.62 -6.09 -5.41
C LYS A 214 -9.83 -4.81 -5.60
N THR A 215 -8.54 -4.81 -5.27
CA THR A 215 -7.64 -3.66 -5.49
C THR A 215 -7.55 -3.30 -6.98
N SER A 216 -7.48 -4.27 -7.89
CA SER A 216 -7.47 -4.01 -9.34
C SER A 216 -8.74 -3.28 -9.80
N ALA A 217 -9.91 -3.78 -9.37
CA ALA A 217 -11.20 -3.14 -9.66
C ALA A 217 -11.31 -1.74 -9.02
N PHE A 218 -10.82 -1.60 -7.79
CA PHE A 218 -10.75 -0.34 -7.07
C PHE A 218 -9.91 0.70 -7.82
N VAL A 219 -8.73 0.35 -8.33
CA VAL A 219 -7.88 1.29 -9.07
C VAL A 219 -8.62 1.83 -10.30
N LYS A 220 -9.26 0.94 -11.06
CA LYS A 220 -10.05 1.34 -12.23
C LYS A 220 -11.17 2.29 -11.85
N LYS A 221 -11.99 1.92 -10.85
CA LYS A 221 -13.10 2.74 -10.33
C LYS A 221 -12.61 4.10 -9.84
N PHE A 222 -11.51 4.14 -9.08
CA PHE A 222 -10.94 5.36 -8.54
C PHE A 222 -10.47 6.30 -9.66
N ASP A 223 -9.71 5.78 -10.62
CA ASP A 223 -9.15 6.59 -11.70
C ASP A 223 -10.23 7.08 -12.68
N GLU A 224 -11.27 6.29 -12.95
CA GLU A 224 -12.35 6.66 -13.88
C GLU A 224 -13.39 7.58 -13.22
N GLU A 225 -13.75 7.35 -11.96
CA GLU A 225 -14.94 7.95 -11.35
C GLU A 225 -14.66 8.95 -10.22
N VAL A 226 -13.47 8.94 -9.62
CA VAL A 226 -13.12 9.78 -8.46
C VAL A 226 -12.03 10.78 -8.84
N ALA A 227 -10.98 10.33 -9.50
CA ALA A 227 -9.86 11.17 -9.91
C ALA A 227 -10.23 12.27 -10.91
N THR A 228 -11.27 12.01 -11.72
CA THR A 228 -11.75 12.89 -12.80
C THR A 228 -12.65 14.01 -12.30
N LEU A 229 -13.02 14.01 -11.03
CA LEU A 229 -13.89 15.02 -10.44
C LEU A 229 -13.23 16.40 -10.45
N GLY A 230 -14.03 17.41 -10.80
CA GLY A 230 -13.57 18.79 -11.04
C GLY A 230 -14.07 19.82 -10.03
N SER A 231 -14.83 19.42 -9.00
CA SER A 231 -15.34 20.34 -7.99
C SER A 231 -15.63 19.65 -6.66
N VAL A 232 -15.67 20.44 -5.59
CA VAL A 232 -16.07 19.99 -4.24
C VAL A 232 -17.48 19.41 -4.24
N GLU A 233 -18.42 20.03 -4.98
CA GLU A 233 -19.80 19.54 -5.09
C GLU A 233 -19.87 18.17 -5.79
N ALA A 234 -19.15 17.99 -6.89
CA ALA A 234 -19.09 16.72 -7.60
C ALA A 234 -18.50 15.61 -6.71
N PHE A 235 -17.47 15.94 -5.94
CA PHE A 235 -16.89 15.05 -4.93
C PHE A 235 -17.87 14.71 -3.81
N ALA A 236 -18.55 15.71 -3.24
CA ALA A 236 -19.55 15.49 -2.20
C ALA A 236 -20.67 14.55 -2.67
N ASN A 237 -21.22 14.80 -3.85
CA ASN A 237 -22.27 13.98 -4.45
C ASN A 237 -21.78 12.55 -4.73
N LYS A 238 -20.57 12.39 -5.28
CA LYS A 238 -20.00 11.07 -5.59
C LYS A 238 -19.76 10.23 -4.32
N MET A 239 -19.29 10.87 -3.26
CA MET A 239 -18.95 10.21 -2.00
C MET A 239 -20.14 10.11 -1.03
N GLY A 240 -21.34 10.57 -1.42
CA GLY A 240 -22.53 10.55 -0.58
C GLY A 240 -22.41 11.45 0.66
N LEU A 241 -21.67 12.55 0.54
CA LEU A 241 -21.44 13.51 1.62
C LEU A 241 -22.54 14.57 1.59
N CYS A 242 -23.18 14.83 2.72
CA CYS A 242 -24.16 15.90 2.84
C CYS A 242 -23.47 17.27 2.69
N CYS A 243 -24.15 18.25 2.06
CA CYS A 243 -23.61 19.58 1.76
C CYS A 243 -23.03 20.34 2.98
N TYR A 244 -23.42 19.97 4.20
CA TYR A 244 -22.92 20.52 5.48
C TYR A 244 -21.50 20.07 5.87
N CYS A 245 -20.79 19.31 5.05
CA CYS A 245 -19.42 18.89 5.35
C CYS A 245 -18.34 19.91 4.94
N TYR A 246 -18.72 21.00 4.26
CA TYR A 246 -17.80 21.96 3.62
C TYR A 246 -18.01 23.42 4.04
N THR A 247 -18.93 23.68 4.97
CA THR A 247 -19.18 24.99 5.60
C THR A 247 -18.68 24.98 7.04
#